data_AF-A0A9P4ILH5-F1
#
_entry.id   AF-A0A9P4ILH5-F1
#
_cell.length_a   1.000
_cell.length_b   1.000
_cell.length_c   1.000
_cell.angle_alpha   90.00
_cell.angle_beta   90.00
_cell.angle_gamma   90.00
#
_symmetry.space_group_name_H-M   'P 1'
#
loop_
_entity.id
_entity.type
_entity.pdbx_description
1 polymer ?
#
loop_
_entity_poly.entity_id
_entity_poly.type
_entity_poly.pdbx_seq_one_letter_code
_entity_poly.pdbx_strand_id
1 'polypeptide(L)'
;MSQAESAASSATSRSSKFNIDENAKGSVLVYQWRGGPTGLAVQSQADLAKTIDKNTHLRCSRKQLPRGKSRIDVRTEDLYNEPERTSYSKYPNMKNCLASIGIPSKVYWKRMFTNQYKELFIISPESSPENSPENSQNTTPSSTFAPEARHAPPQGQEDGPS
;
A
#
# COMPACT_ATOMS: atom_id res chain seq x y z
N MET A 1 41.80 28.85 -26.97
CA MET A 1 41.61 27.40 -26.73
C MET A 1 41.19 27.26 -25.27
N SER A 2 39.89 27.40 -24.99
CA SER A 2 38.89 26.32 -24.94
C SER A 2 39.01 25.50 -23.66
N GLN A 3 38.11 25.77 -22.70
CA GLN A 3 37.30 24.74 -22.06
C GLN A 3 36.18 25.41 -21.25
N ALA A 4 34.99 25.47 -21.86
CA ALA A 4 33.75 25.61 -21.14
C ALA A 4 33.39 24.22 -20.62
N GLU A 5 33.53 24.00 -19.32
CA GLU A 5 32.93 22.84 -18.65
C GLU A 5 31.42 22.96 -18.80
N SER A 6 30.88 22.21 -19.76
CA SER A 6 29.45 21.96 -19.85
C SER A 6 29.06 21.17 -18.62
N ALA A 7 28.58 21.86 -17.59
CA ALA A 7 27.73 21.28 -16.56
C ALA A 7 26.45 20.78 -17.25
N ALA A 8 26.56 19.62 -17.90
CA ALA A 8 25.41 18.83 -18.27
C ALA A 8 24.78 18.40 -16.95
N SER A 9 23.81 19.17 -16.49
CA SER A 9 22.86 18.80 -15.45
C SER A 9 22.18 17.50 -15.88
N SER A 10 22.82 16.36 -15.62
CA SER A 10 22.21 15.05 -15.71
C SER A 10 21.17 15.01 -14.59
N ALA A 11 19.98 15.55 -14.89
CA ALA A 11 18.78 15.33 -14.13
C ALA A 11 18.59 13.82 -14.09
N THR A 12 19.11 13.19 -13.03
CA THR A 12 18.98 11.75 -12.83
C THR A 12 17.51 11.53 -12.48
N SER A 13 16.69 11.17 -13.48
CA SER A 13 15.27 10.88 -13.29
C SER A 13 15.10 9.97 -12.08
N ARG A 14 14.15 10.26 -11.18
CA ARG A 14 13.91 9.44 -9.97
C ARG A 14 13.54 8.02 -10.37
N SER A 15 12.88 7.87 -11.51
CA SER A 15 12.59 6.59 -12.16
C SER A 15 13.82 5.69 -12.36
N SER A 16 14.99 6.27 -12.69
CA SER A 16 16.25 5.54 -12.81
C SER A 16 16.72 4.93 -11.48
N LYS A 17 16.44 5.58 -10.34
CA LYS A 17 16.74 5.02 -9.01
C LYS A 17 15.96 3.73 -8.73
N PHE A 18 14.79 3.58 -9.35
CA PHE A 18 13.93 2.41 -9.19
C PHE A 18 14.10 1.38 -10.32
N ASN A 19 15.13 1.53 -11.17
CA ASN A 19 15.39 0.69 -12.35
C ASN A 19 14.17 0.60 -13.28
N ILE A 20 13.47 1.73 -13.49
CA ILE A 20 12.40 1.85 -14.48
C ILE A 20 13.05 2.29 -15.79
N ASP A 21 12.87 1.52 -16.85
CA ASP A 21 13.39 1.84 -18.18
C ASP A 21 12.35 2.66 -18.95
N GLU A 22 12.58 3.97 -19.05
CA GLU A 22 11.66 4.89 -19.73
C GLU A 22 11.51 4.59 -21.24
N ASN A 23 12.50 3.93 -21.84
CA ASN A 23 12.53 3.60 -23.26
C ASN A 23 11.96 2.21 -23.57
N ALA A 24 11.70 1.40 -22.54
CA ALA A 24 11.10 0.08 -22.70
C ALA A 24 9.67 0.21 -23.25
N LYS A 25 9.44 -0.34 -24.46
CA LYS A 25 8.12 -0.38 -25.12
C LYS A 25 7.13 -1.39 -24.48
N GLY A 26 7.47 -1.93 -23.31
CA GLY A 26 6.67 -2.93 -22.61
C GLY A 26 5.64 -2.30 -21.67
N SER A 27 4.44 -2.88 -21.62
CA SER A 27 3.49 -2.60 -20.55
C SER A 27 3.88 -3.35 -19.28
N VAL A 28 3.70 -2.70 -18.13
CA VAL A 28 3.96 -3.25 -16.80
C VAL A 28 2.68 -3.24 -15.96
N LEU A 29 2.65 -4.11 -14.96
CA LEU A 29 1.58 -4.13 -13.98
C LEU A 29 1.97 -3.23 -12.82
N VAL A 30 1.10 -2.27 -12.50
CA VAL A 30 1.33 -1.26 -11.47
C VAL A 30 0.24 -1.36 -10.42
N TYR A 31 0.63 -1.43 -9.17
CA TYR A 31 -0.27 -1.39 -8.03
C TYR A 31 -0.02 -0.14 -7.17
N GLN A 32 -1.04 0.67 -6.96
CA GLN A 32 -1.02 1.83 -6.08
C GLN A 32 -1.49 1.43 -4.67
N TRP A 33 -0.59 1.49 -3.70
CA TRP A 33 -0.92 1.31 -2.29
C TRP A 33 -1.89 2.39 -1.81
N ARG A 34 -2.95 1.96 -1.09
CA ARG A 34 -4.11 2.80 -0.70
C ARG A 34 -4.89 3.45 -1.85
N GLY A 35 -4.66 3.02 -3.10
CA GLY A 35 -5.41 3.50 -4.29
C GLY A 35 -6.83 2.94 -4.43
N GLY A 36 -7.35 2.21 -3.43
CA GLY A 36 -8.70 1.65 -3.45
C GLY A 36 -8.89 0.45 -4.39
N PRO A 37 -10.15 0.09 -4.75
CA PRO A 37 -10.48 -1.08 -5.56
C PRO A 37 -9.96 -1.02 -7.01
N THR A 38 -9.55 0.15 -7.48
CA THR A 38 -8.93 0.40 -8.79
C THR A 38 -7.41 0.53 -8.73
N GLY A 39 -6.80 0.17 -7.61
CA GLY A 39 -5.36 0.35 -7.39
C GLY A 39 -4.47 -0.47 -8.33
N LEU A 40 -4.99 -1.43 -9.10
CA LEU A 40 -4.23 -2.20 -10.08
C LEU A 40 -4.49 -1.70 -11.50
N ALA A 41 -3.43 -1.24 -12.17
CA ALA A 41 -3.48 -0.76 -13.54
C ALA A 41 -2.39 -1.40 -14.41
N VAL A 42 -2.65 -1.49 -15.71
CA VAL A 42 -1.63 -1.81 -16.72
C VAL A 42 -1.22 -0.49 -17.37
N GLN A 43 0.04 -0.11 -17.22
CA GLN A 43 0.59 1.14 -17.75
C GLN A 43 1.88 0.85 -18.52
N SER A 44 2.37 1.81 -19.31
CA SER A 44 3.70 1.73 -19.91
C SER A 44 4.77 2.12 -18.89
N GLN A 45 6.01 1.63 -19.07
CA GLN A 45 7.11 2.04 -18.19
C GLN A 45 7.35 3.56 -18.23
N ALA A 46 7.21 4.19 -19.40
CA ALA A 46 7.29 5.64 -19.55
C ALA A 46 6.22 6.40 -18.74
N ASP A 47 4.99 5.88 -18.67
CA ASP A 47 3.92 6.51 -17.89
C ASP A 47 4.13 6.34 -16.38
N LEU A 48 4.62 5.17 -15.97
CA LEU A 48 5.06 4.90 -14.61
C LEU A 48 6.19 5.85 -14.20
N ALA A 49 7.22 5.99 -15.03
CA ALA A 49 8.35 6.89 -14.79
C ALA A 49 7.87 8.34 -14.59
N LYS A 50 7.03 8.85 -15.49
CA LYS A 50 6.41 10.18 -15.37
C LYS A 50 5.62 10.33 -14.07
N THR A 51 4.89 9.30 -13.63
CA THR A 51 4.11 9.36 -12.39
C THR A 51 5.01 9.47 -11.15
N ILE A 52 6.13 8.75 -11.15
CA ILE A 52 7.15 8.79 -10.09
C ILE A 52 7.91 10.12 -10.11
N ASP A 53 8.28 10.62 -11.28
CA ASP A 53 8.99 11.90 -11.42
C ASP A 53 8.09 13.10 -11.08
N LYS A 54 6.78 13.02 -11.35
CA LYS A 54 5.80 14.05 -10.95
C LYS A 54 5.60 14.15 -9.44
N ASN A 55 5.68 13.03 -8.72
CA ASN A 55 5.38 12.99 -7.29
C ASN A 55 6.61 12.58 -6.48
N THR A 56 7.32 13.57 -5.94
CA THR A 56 8.54 13.38 -5.15
C THR A 56 8.35 12.57 -3.87
N HIS A 57 7.12 12.45 -3.37
CA HIS A 57 6.80 11.67 -2.18
C HIS A 57 6.37 10.23 -2.49
N LEU A 58 6.48 9.76 -3.74
CA LEU A 58 6.21 8.38 -4.09
C LEU A 58 7.51 7.57 -4.15
N ARG A 59 7.43 6.35 -3.62
CA ARG A 59 8.42 5.28 -3.78
C ARG A 59 7.84 4.18 -4.66
N CYS A 60 8.72 3.49 -5.36
CA CYS A 60 8.36 2.37 -6.23
C CYS A 60 9.18 1.14 -5.83
N SER A 61 8.50 0.05 -5.50
CA SER A 61 9.13 -1.24 -5.23
C SER A 61 8.72 -2.27 -6.27
N ARG A 62 9.54 -3.31 -6.44
CA ARG A 62 9.32 -4.35 -7.44
C ARG A 62 9.08 -5.68 -6.76
N LYS A 63 8.05 -6.39 -7.20
CA LYS A 63 7.71 -7.73 -6.73
C LYS A 63 7.63 -8.69 -7.91
N GLN A 64 8.38 -9.77 -7.85
CA GLN A 64 8.26 -10.83 -8.84
C GLN A 64 6.94 -11.58 -8.68
N LEU A 65 6.30 -11.85 -9.81
CA LEU A 65 5.04 -12.55 -9.84
C LEU A 65 5.26 -14.04 -10.05
N PRO A 66 4.85 -14.88 -9.08
CA PRO A 66 4.98 -16.33 -9.23
C PRO A 66 4.15 -16.82 -10.42
N ARG A 67 4.76 -17.69 -11.23
CA ARG A 67 4.08 -18.31 -12.38
C ARG A 67 2.88 -19.14 -11.90
N GLY A 68 1.80 -19.13 -12.68
CA GLY A 68 0.59 -19.93 -12.40
C GLY A 68 -0.34 -19.38 -11.31
N LYS A 69 0.03 -18.33 -10.56
CA LYS A 69 -0.87 -17.73 -9.56
C LYS A 69 -1.72 -16.61 -10.16
N SER A 70 -3.04 -16.73 -10.09
CA SER A 70 -3.98 -15.67 -10.48
C SER A 70 -4.11 -14.55 -9.44
N ARG A 71 -3.66 -14.80 -8.20
CA ARG A 71 -3.72 -13.85 -7.09
C ARG A 71 -2.33 -13.61 -6.49
N ILE A 72 -2.07 -12.37 -6.09
CA ILE A 72 -0.80 -11.94 -5.52
C ILE A 72 -1.08 -11.23 -4.21
N ASP A 73 -0.40 -11.67 -3.16
CA ASP A 73 -0.42 -10.98 -1.88
C ASP A 73 0.68 -9.92 -1.84
N VAL A 74 0.30 -8.67 -1.69
CA VAL A 74 1.20 -7.56 -1.35
C VAL A 74 1.32 -7.52 0.16
N ARG A 75 2.55 -7.59 0.66
CA ARG A 75 2.90 -7.59 2.07
C ARG A 75 3.60 -6.30 2.46
N THR A 76 3.70 -6.04 3.75
CA THR A 76 4.40 -4.86 4.27
C THR A 76 5.85 -4.83 3.79
N GLU A 77 6.53 -5.98 3.80
CA GLU A 77 7.90 -6.14 3.29
C GLU A 77 8.08 -5.73 1.82
N ASP A 78 7.03 -5.82 1.00
CA ASP A 78 7.09 -5.43 -0.41
C ASP A 78 7.05 -3.92 -0.60
N LEU A 79 6.69 -3.13 0.42
CA LEU A 79 6.66 -1.66 0.32
C LEU A 79 8.05 -1.03 0.55
N TYR A 80 9.00 -1.78 1.12
CA TYR A 80 10.31 -1.28 1.50
C TYR A 80 11.38 -1.60 0.45
N ASN A 81 12.42 -0.77 0.38
CA ASN A 81 13.61 -1.10 -0.40
C ASN A 81 14.38 -2.27 0.23
N GLU A 82 15.24 -2.94 -0.52
CA GLU A 82 16.05 -4.07 -0.02
C GLU A 82 16.81 -3.80 1.30
N PRO A 83 17.50 -2.66 1.50
CA PRO A 83 18.18 -2.39 2.77
C PRO A 83 17.20 -2.22 3.94
N GLU A 84 16.10 -1.49 3.73
CA GLU A 84 15.07 -1.27 4.75
C GLU A 84 14.35 -2.57 5.12
N ARG A 85 14.03 -3.40 4.10
CA ARG A 85 13.41 -4.71 4.31
C ARG A 85 14.26 -5.57 5.25
N THR A 86 15.58 -5.48 5.14
CA THR A 86 16.51 -6.21 6.01
C THR A 86 16.48 -5.65 7.43
N SER A 87 16.57 -4.32 7.58
CA SER A 87 16.53 -3.64 8.89
C SER A 87 15.24 -3.85 9.66
N TYR A 88 14.10 -3.88 8.95
CA TYR A 88 12.78 -4.06 9.54
C TYR A 88 12.32 -5.52 9.60
N SER A 89 13.06 -6.46 9.00
CA SER A 89 12.71 -7.91 8.99
C SER A 89 12.46 -8.50 10.38
N LYS A 90 13.04 -7.90 11.42
CA LYS A 90 12.85 -8.27 12.83
C LYS A 90 11.43 -8.05 13.35
N TYR A 91 10.65 -7.16 12.73
CA TYR A 91 9.31 -6.86 13.20
C TYR A 91 8.29 -7.88 12.66
N PRO A 92 7.39 -8.40 13.51
CA PRO A 92 6.43 -9.43 13.11
C PRO A 92 5.42 -8.94 12.05
N ASN A 93 5.20 -7.62 11.98
CA ASN A 93 4.30 -6.98 11.03
C ASN A 93 4.83 -6.96 9.57
N MET A 94 6.09 -7.31 9.33
CA MET A 94 6.69 -7.27 7.98
C MET A 94 6.04 -8.27 7.02
N LYS A 95 5.66 -9.44 7.52
CA LYS A 95 5.00 -10.48 6.72
C LYS A 95 3.49 -10.29 6.60
N ASN A 96 2.95 -9.21 7.18
CA ASN A 96 1.52 -8.98 7.17
C ASN A 96 1.02 -8.77 5.74
N CYS A 97 -0.09 -9.43 5.39
CA CYS A 97 -0.71 -9.26 4.08
C CYS A 97 -1.51 -7.95 4.08
N LEU A 98 -1.10 -7.02 3.23
CA LEU A 98 -1.70 -5.71 3.11
C LEU A 98 -2.84 -5.67 2.10
N ALA A 99 -2.66 -6.39 0.99
CA ALA A 99 -3.68 -6.51 -0.04
C ALA A 99 -3.49 -7.81 -0.81
N SER A 100 -4.59 -8.44 -1.20
CA SER A 100 -4.55 -9.65 -2.03
C SER A 100 -5.25 -9.37 -3.36
N ILE A 101 -4.43 -9.15 -4.39
CA ILE A 101 -4.81 -8.58 -5.67
C ILE A 101 -5.05 -9.69 -6.69
N GLY A 102 -6.20 -9.65 -7.37
CA GLY A 102 -6.48 -10.50 -8.52
C GLY A 102 -5.83 -9.96 -9.80
N ILE A 103 -5.09 -10.80 -10.50
CA ILE A 103 -4.52 -10.44 -11.80
C ILE A 103 -5.64 -10.48 -12.84
N PRO A 104 -5.80 -9.42 -13.67
CA PRO A 104 -6.76 -9.44 -14.76
C PRO A 104 -6.50 -10.62 -15.69
N SER A 105 -7.54 -11.35 -16.09
CA SER A 105 -7.40 -12.59 -16.87
C SER A 105 -6.55 -12.40 -18.14
N LYS A 106 -6.68 -11.25 -18.82
CA LYS A 106 -5.86 -10.91 -20.00
C LYS A 106 -4.36 -10.86 -19.68
N VAL A 107 -3.99 -10.26 -18.55
CA VAL A 107 -2.59 -10.17 -18.08
C VAL A 107 -2.09 -11.56 -17.66
N TYR A 108 -2.93 -12.34 -16.98
CA TYR A 108 -2.59 -13.71 -16.58
C TYR A 108 -2.25 -14.59 -17.78
N TRP A 109 -3.09 -14.59 -18.83
CA TRP A 109 -2.85 -15.37 -20.04
C TRP A 109 -1.63 -14.87 -20.83
N LYS A 110 -1.43 -13.55 -20.97
CA LYS A 110 -0.21 -13.01 -21.58
C LYS A 110 1.04 -13.46 -20.84
N ARG A 111 1.02 -13.46 -19.50
CA ARG A 111 2.14 -13.97 -18.72
C ARG A 111 2.38 -15.46 -18.93
N MET A 112 1.33 -16.25 -19.12
CA MET A 112 1.47 -17.69 -19.34
C MET A 112 2.04 -18.02 -20.72
N PHE A 113 1.63 -17.30 -21.77
CA PHE A 113 2.00 -17.63 -23.16
C PHE A 113 3.16 -16.81 -23.73
N THR A 114 3.30 -15.53 -23.36
CA THR A 114 4.35 -14.63 -23.90
C THR A 114 5.37 -14.21 -22.87
N ASN A 115 5.30 -14.76 -21.64
CA ASN A 115 6.21 -14.46 -20.54
C ASN A 115 6.29 -12.95 -20.21
N GLN A 116 5.23 -12.19 -20.53
CA GLN A 116 5.10 -10.75 -20.22
C GLN A 116 4.57 -10.55 -18.79
N TYR A 117 4.71 -9.33 -18.24
CA TYR A 117 4.22 -9.00 -16.89
C TYR A 117 4.77 -9.92 -15.78
N LYS A 118 6.08 -10.16 -15.79
CA LYS A 118 6.76 -10.99 -14.77
C LYS A 118 6.84 -10.29 -13.41
N GLU A 119 6.78 -8.97 -13.42
CA GLU A 119 6.99 -8.14 -12.25
C GLU A 119 5.79 -7.22 -12.04
N LEU A 120 5.48 -6.96 -10.78
CA LEU A 120 4.54 -5.97 -10.32
C LEU A 120 5.32 -4.81 -9.70
N PHE A 121 5.05 -3.61 -10.19
CA PHE A 121 5.55 -2.39 -9.62
C PHE A 121 4.53 -1.90 -8.58
N ILE A 122 4.98 -1.68 -7.35
CA ILE A 122 4.15 -1.23 -6.25
C ILE A 122 4.53 0.21 -5.94
N ILE A 123 3.60 1.13 -6.17
CA ILE A 123 3.74 2.54 -5.82
C ILE A 123 3.18 2.72 -4.43
N SER A 124 3.96 3.31 -3.53
CA SER A 124 3.48 3.72 -2.22
C SER A 124 4.03 5.10 -1.86
N PRO A 125 3.37 5.85 -0.98
CA PRO A 125 3.98 7.05 -0.41
C PRO A 125 5.25 6.67 0.36
N GLU A 126 6.23 7.55 0.30
CA GLU A 126 7.41 7.59 1.14
C GLU A 126 6.94 8.00 2.55
N SER A 127 6.39 7.05 3.29
CA SER A 127 6.00 7.24 4.68
C SER A 127 6.81 6.26 5.51
N SER A 128 7.67 6.81 6.38
CA SER A 128 8.26 6.06 7.48
C SER A 128 7.16 5.36 8.28
N PRO A 129 7.41 4.16 8.83
CA PRO A 129 6.46 3.45 9.70
C PRO A 129 6.02 4.24 10.94
N GLU A 130 6.66 5.38 11.24
CA GLU A 130 6.26 6.34 12.27
C GLU A 130 4.91 7.03 11.98
N ASN A 131 4.45 7.09 10.74
CA ASN A 131 3.14 7.67 10.41
C ASN A 131 2.03 6.61 10.55
N SER A 132 1.98 5.95 11.71
CA SER A 132 0.79 5.22 12.12
C SER A 132 -0.29 6.24 12.42
N PRO A 133 -1.53 6.09 11.93
CA PRO A 133 -2.63 6.87 12.50
C PRO A 133 -2.77 6.42 13.96
N GLU A 134 -2.25 7.23 14.89
CA GLU A 134 -2.45 7.10 16.34
C GLU A 134 -3.92 7.18 16.76
N ASN A 135 -4.86 7.35 15.82
CA ASN A 135 -6.28 7.39 16.13
C ASN A 135 -6.90 5.98 16.14
N SER A 136 -6.44 5.14 17.05
CA SER A 136 -7.20 3.98 17.55
C SER A 136 -7.49 4.18 19.03
N GLN A 137 -7.96 5.37 19.40
CA GLN A 137 -8.57 5.63 20.69
C GLN A 137 -9.99 6.12 20.41
N ASN A 138 -10.95 5.20 20.47
CA ASN A 138 -12.32 5.41 20.96
C ASN A 138 -13.22 4.28 20.46
N THR A 139 -13.02 3.08 20.99
CA THR A 139 -14.15 2.18 21.25
C THR A 139 -14.25 2.08 22.76
N THR A 140 -15.09 2.92 23.37
CA THR A 140 -15.56 2.68 24.74
C THR A 140 -16.26 1.32 24.74
N PRO A 141 -15.82 0.35 25.56
CA PRO A 141 -16.57 -0.90 25.70
C PRO A 141 -17.91 -0.57 26.34
N SER A 142 -18.99 -0.63 25.57
CA SER A 142 -20.34 -0.60 26.12
C SER A 142 -20.55 -1.89 26.92
N SER A 143 -20.53 -1.75 28.24
CA SER A 143 -20.66 -2.82 29.23
C SER A 143 -21.90 -3.69 28.96
N THR A 144 -21.70 -5.01 28.86
CA THR A 144 -22.71 -6.03 28.51
C THR A 144 -23.58 -6.51 29.69
N PHE A 145 -23.56 -5.87 30.86
CA PHE A 145 -24.45 -6.27 31.96
C PHE A 145 -25.47 -5.17 32.28
N ALA A 146 -26.66 -5.28 31.69
CA ALA A 146 -27.85 -4.60 32.20
C ALA A 146 -28.28 -5.31 33.50
N PRO A 147 -28.35 -4.63 34.66
CA PRO A 147 -29.04 -5.19 35.81
C PRO A 147 -30.54 -5.23 35.51
N GLU A 148 -31.05 -6.45 35.61
CA GLU A 148 -32.44 -6.86 35.54
C GLU A 148 -33.37 -5.91 36.32
N ALA A 149 -34.35 -5.36 35.61
CA ALA A 149 -35.43 -4.57 36.18
C ALA A 149 -36.36 -5.48 37.03
N ARG A 150 -36.12 -5.59 38.34
CA ARG A 150 -37.09 -6.15 39.30
C ARG A 150 -36.93 -5.56 40.70
N HIS A 151 -37.77 -4.59 41.04
CA HIS A 151 -38.64 -4.66 42.22
C HIS A 151 -39.44 -3.36 42.37
N ALA A 152 -40.73 -3.43 42.08
CA ALA A 152 -41.70 -2.57 42.75
C ALA A 152 -42.16 -3.27 44.03
N PRO A 153 -42.22 -2.55 45.17
CA PRO A 153 -43.13 -2.90 46.25
C PRO A 153 -43.92 -1.65 46.72
N PRO A 154 -44.90 -1.73 47.63
CA PRO A 154 -46.29 -1.37 47.35
C PRO A 154 -46.78 -0.11 48.11
N GLN A 155 -48.07 0.16 47.93
CA GLN A 155 -48.92 1.24 48.46
C GLN A 155 -48.86 1.54 49.97
N GLY A 156 -49.25 2.78 50.34
CA GLY A 156 -49.73 3.21 51.68
C GLY A 156 -49.11 4.56 52.10
N GLN A 157 -49.78 5.71 51.94
CA GLN A 157 -50.75 6.39 52.84
C GLN A 157 -50.07 7.14 54.01
N GLU A 158 -50.72 8.25 54.42
CA GLU A 158 -50.54 9.13 55.60
C GLU A 158 -49.82 10.47 55.30
N ASP A 159 -50.53 11.57 55.07
CA ASP A 159 -51.28 12.49 55.96
C ASP A 159 -50.46 13.76 56.23
N GLY A 160 -51.12 14.92 56.30
CA GLY A 160 -50.51 16.23 56.65
C GLY A 160 -50.06 16.25 58.12
N PRO A 161 -49.73 17.40 58.76
CA PRO A 161 -50.06 18.81 58.48
C PRO A 161 -48.78 19.71 58.57
N SER A 162 -48.73 21.05 58.59
CA SER A 162 -49.62 22.14 59.02
C SER A 162 -49.37 23.40 58.20
#